data_AF-A0A2R8C930-F1
#
_entry.id   AF-A0A2R8C930-F1
#
_cell.length_a   1.000
_cell.length_b   1.000
_cell.length_c   1.000
_cell.angle_alpha   90.00
_cell.angle_beta   90.00
_cell.angle_gamma   90.00
#
_symmetry.space_group_name_H-M   'P 1'
#
loop_
_entity.id
_entity.type
_entity.pdbx_description
1 polymer ?
#
loop_
_entity_poly.entity_id
_entity_poly.type
_entity_poly.pdbx_seq_one_letter_code
_entity_poly.pdbx_strand_id
1 'polypeptide(L)'
;MALPIGVMSVFAALVVWACLAVYAVMRGKFLPALLFGAVLMLYLNLGYVIYGPAAAIANFVGIYDVLINLGLTDPATANAVLTCPDNSCSVWGDTYTNHPAWGVAFYDRFANGPEMRSALLLGHVICNSIVFVLMHVQMFFPGGTGRNHALIGRISFAVLTLGVGCAVILAAQHGSVGEYGGTMSSMGFFSMSVFVYATAVMGVLAIRRKDTSGHRIWMWRFVGSMWGSFWLFRIMLFVIDPLFRDIEALAIQICIWGSAPAGILIAEIVRRKVDAKYAGIPHAAE
;
A
#
# COMPACT_ATOMS: atom_id res chain seq x y z
N MET A 1 5.04 -31.57 -4.44
CA MET A 1 5.31 -30.12 -4.33
C MET A 1 4.58 -29.59 -3.11
N ALA A 2 5.30 -29.00 -2.15
CA ALA A 2 4.66 -28.29 -1.05
C ALA A 2 4.23 -26.92 -1.57
N LEU A 3 2.92 -26.62 -1.54
CA LEU A 3 2.45 -25.28 -1.87
C LEU A 3 3.00 -24.30 -0.82
N PRO A 4 3.51 -23.12 -1.21
CA PRO A 4 3.95 -22.09 -0.27
C PRO A 4 2.75 -21.59 0.52
N ILE A 5 2.54 -22.18 1.70
CA ILE A 5 1.39 -21.93 2.58
C ILE A 5 1.22 -20.44 2.87
N GLY A 6 2.33 -19.69 2.96
CA GLY A 6 2.31 -18.24 3.14
C GLY A 6 1.63 -17.48 2.00
N VAL A 7 1.82 -17.88 0.74
CA VAL A 7 1.14 -17.24 -0.41
C VAL A 7 -0.32 -17.66 -0.48
N MET A 8 -0.60 -18.94 -0.23
CA MET A 8 -1.98 -19.45 -0.24
C MET A 8 -2.84 -18.83 0.86
N SER A 9 -2.28 -18.60 2.05
CA SER A 9 -2.99 -17.92 3.14
C SER A 9 -3.31 -16.46 2.78
N VAL A 10 -2.43 -15.78 2.05
CA VAL A 10 -2.68 -14.42 1.55
C VAL A 10 -3.83 -14.42 0.54
N PHE A 11 -3.90 -15.38 -0.39
CA PHE A 11 -5.05 -15.47 -1.31
C PHE A 11 -6.37 -15.71 -0.59
N ALA A 12 -6.40 -16.65 0.35
CA ALA A 12 -7.59 -16.89 1.16
C ALA A 12 -8.01 -15.61 1.91
N ALA A 13 -7.04 -14.89 2.50
CA ALA A 13 -7.30 -13.64 3.19
C ALA A 13 -7.81 -12.53 2.24
N LEU A 14 -7.27 -12.42 1.03
CA LEU A 14 -7.73 -11.47 0.01
C LEU A 14 -9.17 -11.75 -0.43
N VAL A 15 -9.55 -13.02 -0.59
CA VAL A 15 -10.94 -13.41 -0.91
C VAL A 15 -11.88 -13.01 0.23
N VAL A 16 -11.52 -13.34 1.47
CA VAL A 16 -12.31 -12.95 2.65
C VAL A 16 -12.46 -11.42 2.71
N TRP A 17 -11.36 -10.70 2.52
CA TRP A 17 -11.35 -9.25 2.54
C TRP A 17 -12.21 -8.64 1.42
N ALA A 18 -12.15 -9.18 0.21
CA ALA A 18 -12.99 -8.75 -0.92
C ALA A 18 -14.48 -8.94 -0.62
N CYS A 19 -14.87 -10.09 -0.06
CA CYS A 19 -16.23 -10.34 0.39
C CYS A 19 -16.69 -9.33 1.45
N LEU A 20 -15.82 -9.02 2.43
CA LEU A 20 -16.09 -8.00 3.44
C LEU A 20 -16.21 -6.59 2.84
N ALA A 21 -15.40 -6.25 1.84
CA ALA A 21 -15.46 -4.96 1.15
C ALA A 21 -16.76 -4.81 0.34
N VAL A 22 -17.18 -5.84 -0.39
CA VAL A 22 -18.47 -5.87 -1.09
C VAL A 22 -19.62 -5.73 -0.10
N TYR A 23 -19.60 -6.52 0.98
CA TYR A 23 -20.59 -6.42 2.06
C TYR A 23 -20.63 -5.01 2.68
N ALA A 24 -19.47 -4.39 2.90
CA ALA A 24 -19.34 -3.05 3.44
C ALA A 24 -20.02 -2.01 2.54
N VAL A 25 -19.82 -2.09 1.23
CA VAL A 25 -20.47 -1.19 0.25
C VAL A 25 -21.98 -1.44 0.22
N MET A 26 -22.42 -2.69 0.17
CA MET A 26 -23.84 -3.05 0.08
C MET A 26 -24.64 -2.68 1.33
N ARG A 27 -24.02 -2.78 2.53
CA ARG A 27 -24.70 -2.56 3.82
C ARG A 27 -24.29 -1.27 4.52
N GLY A 28 -23.35 -0.52 3.96
CA GLY A 28 -22.75 0.67 4.58
C GLY A 28 -21.99 0.37 5.88
N LYS A 29 -21.52 -0.87 6.07
CA LYS A 29 -20.82 -1.33 7.29
C LYS A 29 -19.34 -1.59 6.99
N PHE A 30 -18.52 -0.54 7.02
CA PHE A 30 -17.11 -0.58 6.61
C PHE A 30 -16.16 -1.17 7.66
N LEU A 31 -16.55 -1.18 8.94
CA LEU A 31 -15.69 -1.58 10.05
C LEU A 31 -15.02 -2.97 9.86
N PRO A 32 -15.75 -4.05 9.51
CA PRO A 32 -15.13 -5.37 9.35
C PRO A 32 -14.08 -5.40 8.23
N ALA A 33 -14.37 -4.75 7.09
CA ALA A 33 -13.45 -4.68 5.96
C ALA A 33 -12.19 -3.88 6.31
N LEU A 34 -12.33 -2.76 7.03
CA LEU A 34 -11.20 -1.93 7.44
C LEU A 34 -10.31 -2.65 8.46
N LEU A 35 -10.89 -3.27 9.49
CA LEU A 35 -10.13 -4.00 10.50
C LEU A 35 -9.42 -5.21 9.91
N PHE A 36 -10.10 -5.99 9.08
CA PHE A 36 -9.50 -7.15 8.43
C PHE A 36 -8.34 -6.72 7.52
N GLY A 37 -8.55 -5.68 6.69
CA GLY A 37 -7.49 -5.15 5.83
C GLY A 37 -6.31 -4.57 6.62
N ALA A 38 -6.53 -3.97 7.78
CA ALA A 38 -5.45 -3.52 8.67
C ALA A 38 -4.65 -4.69 9.26
N VAL A 39 -5.33 -5.75 9.72
CA VAL A 39 -4.67 -6.97 10.23
C VAL A 39 -3.87 -7.67 9.13
N LEU A 40 -4.45 -7.80 7.94
CA LEU A 40 -3.75 -8.41 6.80
C LEU A 40 -2.54 -7.56 6.36
N MET A 41 -2.65 -6.23 6.37
CA MET A 41 -1.51 -5.35 6.13
C MET A 41 -0.40 -5.58 7.15
N LEU A 42 -0.73 -5.67 8.44
CA LEU A 42 0.24 -5.96 9.49
C LEU A 42 0.91 -7.32 9.29
N TYR A 43 0.14 -8.35 8.93
CA TYR A 43 0.69 -9.67 8.61
C TYR A 43 1.75 -9.60 7.50
N LEU A 44 1.43 -8.91 6.39
CA LEU A 44 2.35 -8.74 5.26
C LEU A 44 3.60 -7.94 5.66
N ASN A 45 3.43 -6.85 6.41
CA ASN A 45 4.52 -5.95 6.77
C ASN A 45 5.41 -6.50 7.90
N LEU A 46 4.85 -7.27 8.84
CA LEU A 46 5.62 -7.96 9.88
C LEU A 46 6.58 -8.99 9.29
N GLY A 47 6.27 -9.55 8.11
CA GLY A 47 7.18 -10.44 7.40
C GLY A 47 8.55 -9.81 7.14
N TYR A 48 8.60 -8.50 6.84
CA TYR A 48 9.86 -7.76 6.62
C TYR A 48 10.72 -7.68 7.90
N VAL A 49 10.07 -7.66 9.07
CA VAL A 49 10.75 -7.57 10.37
C VAL A 49 11.17 -8.95 10.87
N ILE A 50 10.30 -9.95 10.73
CA ILE A 50 10.49 -11.29 11.31
C ILE A 50 11.41 -12.14 10.43
N TYR A 51 11.18 -12.14 9.12
CA TYR A 51 11.90 -12.99 8.17
C TYR A 51 12.99 -12.22 7.39
N GLY A 52 13.03 -10.91 7.54
CA GLY A 52 13.94 -10.02 6.84
C GLY A 52 13.44 -9.58 5.45
N PRO A 53 14.04 -8.53 4.86
CA PRO A 53 13.58 -7.96 3.60
C PRO A 53 13.58 -8.94 2.43
N ALA A 54 14.65 -9.73 2.24
CA ALA A 54 14.75 -10.66 1.12
C ALA A 54 13.61 -11.70 1.11
N ALA A 55 13.40 -12.39 2.24
CA ALA A 55 12.34 -13.39 2.35
C ALA A 55 10.93 -12.77 2.21
N ALA A 56 10.72 -11.59 2.78
CA ALA A 56 9.45 -10.88 2.66
C ALA A 56 9.16 -10.43 1.22
N ILE A 57 10.19 -9.98 0.49
CA ILE A 57 10.07 -9.61 -0.93
C ILE A 57 9.82 -10.86 -1.78
N ALA A 58 10.53 -11.96 -1.55
CA ALA A 58 10.30 -13.20 -2.29
C ALA A 58 8.86 -13.73 -2.10
N ASN A 59 8.32 -13.63 -0.89
CA ASN A 59 6.91 -13.95 -0.64
C ASN A 59 5.98 -12.97 -1.39
N PHE A 60 6.29 -11.67 -1.36
CA PHE A 60 5.52 -10.65 -2.08
C PHE A 60 5.49 -10.89 -3.58
N VAL A 61 6.64 -11.16 -4.22
CA VAL A 61 6.74 -11.52 -5.65
C VAL A 61 5.96 -12.80 -5.93
N GLY A 62 6.08 -13.80 -5.05
CA GLY A 62 5.35 -15.06 -5.16
C GLY A 62 3.83 -14.90 -5.22
N ILE A 63 3.24 -13.85 -4.65
CA ILE A 63 1.80 -13.56 -4.81
C ILE A 63 1.46 -13.25 -6.27
N TYR A 64 2.32 -12.55 -7.00
CA TYR A 64 2.06 -12.14 -8.39
C TYR A 64 2.49 -13.20 -9.41
N ASP A 65 3.49 -14.03 -9.08
CA ASP A 65 3.93 -15.15 -9.93
C ASP A 65 2.77 -16.06 -10.34
N VAL A 66 1.84 -16.32 -9.41
CA VAL A 66 0.67 -17.17 -9.67
C VAL A 66 -0.11 -16.68 -10.89
N LEU A 67 -0.29 -15.38 -11.03
CA LEU A 67 -1.10 -14.83 -12.11
C LEU A 67 -0.36 -14.78 -13.44
N ILE A 68 0.95 -14.53 -13.40
CA ILE A 68 1.78 -14.52 -14.61
C ILE A 68 1.92 -15.94 -15.17
N ASN A 69 2.06 -16.95 -14.30
CA ASN A 69 2.27 -18.33 -14.70
C ASN A 69 0.98 -19.12 -14.98
N LEU A 70 -0.18 -18.67 -14.49
CA LEU A 70 -1.49 -19.26 -14.81
C LEU A 70 -2.17 -18.60 -16.04
N GLY A 71 -1.45 -17.74 -16.77
CA GLY A 71 -1.96 -17.03 -17.94
C GLY A 71 -2.22 -17.88 -19.19
N LEU A 72 -2.83 -17.28 -20.21
CA LEU A 72 -3.30 -17.95 -21.44
C LEU A 72 -2.19 -18.24 -22.49
N THR A 73 -0.99 -17.69 -22.34
CA THR A 73 0.17 -17.95 -23.22
C THR A 73 1.44 -18.07 -22.41
N ASP A 74 2.46 -18.69 -23.02
CA ASP A 74 3.77 -18.95 -22.41
C ASP A 74 4.36 -17.68 -21.77
N PRO A 75 4.55 -17.65 -20.44
CA PRO A 75 5.14 -16.51 -19.75
C PRO A 75 6.54 -16.15 -20.24
N ALA A 76 7.31 -17.12 -20.75
CA ALA A 76 8.69 -16.93 -21.17
C ALA A 76 8.84 -16.00 -22.39
N THR A 77 7.76 -15.75 -23.13
CA THR A 77 7.77 -14.87 -24.30
C THR A 77 7.37 -13.43 -24.00
N ALA A 78 6.95 -13.13 -22.76
CA ALA A 78 6.43 -11.82 -22.37
C ALA A 78 7.55 -10.86 -21.94
N ASN A 79 7.53 -9.61 -22.42
CA ASN A 79 8.61 -8.64 -22.18
C ASN A 79 8.78 -8.22 -20.71
N ALA A 80 7.70 -8.24 -19.92
CA ALA A 80 7.72 -7.88 -18.50
C ALA A 80 7.89 -9.10 -17.57
N VAL A 81 8.47 -10.19 -18.08
CA VAL A 81 8.71 -11.43 -17.34
C VAL A 81 10.18 -11.82 -17.43
N LEU A 82 10.79 -12.18 -16.31
CA LEU A 82 12.21 -12.54 -16.21
C LEU A 82 12.43 -13.72 -15.25
N THR A 83 13.57 -14.37 -15.39
CA THR A 83 14.13 -15.31 -14.40
C THR A 83 15.02 -14.55 -13.40
N CYS A 84 15.22 -15.09 -12.21
CA CYS A 84 16.19 -14.55 -11.25
C CYS A 84 17.25 -15.56 -10.81
N PRO A 85 18.44 -15.11 -10.38
CA PRO A 85 19.50 -16.01 -9.93
C PRO A 85 19.04 -16.96 -8.83
N ASP A 86 19.29 -18.25 -9.03
CA ASP A 86 18.93 -19.36 -8.14
C ASP A 86 17.43 -19.41 -7.78
N ASN A 87 16.58 -18.78 -8.59
CA ASN A 87 15.15 -18.59 -8.32
C ASN A 87 14.82 -17.95 -6.96
N SER A 88 15.77 -17.20 -6.40
CA SER A 88 15.70 -16.68 -5.02
C SER A 88 14.69 -15.56 -4.80
N CYS A 89 14.24 -14.93 -5.89
CA CYS A 89 13.27 -13.84 -5.85
C CYS A 89 11.82 -14.29 -5.61
N SER A 90 11.57 -15.60 -5.47
CA SER A 90 10.25 -16.15 -5.24
C SER A 90 10.26 -17.34 -4.27
N VAL A 91 9.13 -17.55 -3.60
CA VAL A 91 8.93 -18.69 -2.68
C VAL A 91 8.41 -19.96 -3.38
N TRP A 92 8.19 -19.93 -4.69
CA TRP A 92 7.63 -21.06 -5.45
C TRP A 92 8.66 -22.14 -5.80
N GLY A 93 9.96 -21.88 -5.60
CA GLY A 93 11.04 -22.80 -6.00
C GLY A 93 10.90 -23.20 -7.47
N ASP A 94 11.18 -24.45 -7.81
CA ASP A 94 11.14 -24.93 -9.20
C ASP A 94 9.73 -24.95 -9.83
N THR A 95 8.68 -24.61 -9.07
CA THR A 95 7.30 -24.58 -9.58
C THR A 95 7.09 -23.46 -10.59
N TYR A 96 7.63 -22.26 -10.31
CA TYR A 96 7.58 -21.10 -11.18
C TYR A 96 8.98 -20.49 -11.28
N THR A 97 9.53 -20.48 -12.50
CA THR A 97 10.84 -19.89 -12.81
C THR A 97 10.73 -18.54 -13.54
N ASN A 98 9.51 -18.18 -13.93
CA ASN A 98 9.19 -16.92 -14.60
C ASN A 98 8.50 -15.99 -13.61
N HIS A 99 9.03 -14.78 -13.47
CA HIS A 99 8.61 -13.80 -12.47
C HIS A 99 8.32 -12.47 -13.13
N PRO A 100 7.48 -11.61 -12.52
CA PRO A 100 7.35 -10.23 -12.98
C PRO A 100 8.71 -9.55 -12.98
N ALA A 101 9.09 -8.91 -14.08
CA ALA A 101 10.38 -8.23 -14.22
C ALA A 101 10.59 -7.16 -13.14
N TRP A 102 9.52 -6.41 -12.80
CA TRP A 102 9.54 -5.45 -11.69
C TRP A 102 9.82 -6.13 -10.34
N GLY A 103 9.35 -7.37 -10.15
CA GLY A 103 9.53 -8.16 -8.93
C GLY A 103 10.98 -8.64 -8.78
N VAL A 104 11.58 -9.11 -9.88
CA VAL A 104 13.01 -9.46 -9.94
C VAL A 104 13.88 -8.25 -9.62
N ALA A 105 13.62 -7.12 -10.27
CA ALA A 105 14.33 -5.86 -10.04
C ALA A 105 14.16 -5.35 -8.60
N PHE A 106 12.96 -5.48 -8.04
CA PHE A 106 12.69 -5.12 -6.65
C PHE A 106 13.45 -6.03 -5.67
N TYR A 107 13.48 -7.33 -5.90
CA TYR A 107 14.28 -8.25 -5.09
C TYR A 107 15.77 -7.91 -5.14
N ASP A 108 16.36 -7.79 -6.34
CA ASP A 108 17.79 -7.48 -6.48
C ASP A 108 18.17 -6.18 -5.78
N ARG A 109 17.35 -5.14 -5.97
CA ARG A 109 17.56 -3.82 -5.39
C ARG A 109 17.70 -3.81 -3.86
N PHE A 110 16.98 -4.69 -3.16
CA PHE A 110 16.86 -4.68 -1.70
C PHE A 110 17.45 -5.91 -1.00
N ALA A 111 17.61 -7.03 -1.71
CA ALA A 111 18.30 -8.22 -1.20
C ALA A 111 19.80 -8.16 -1.49
N ASN A 112 20.18 -7.68 -2.68
CA ASN A 112 21.58 -7.65 -3.15
C ASN A 112 22.17 -6.24 -3.20
N GLY A 113 21.34 -5.21 -3.03
CA GLY A 113 21.77 -3.81 -2.98
C GLY A 113 22.44 -3.41 -1.65
N PRO A 114 22.91 -2.14 -1.56
CA PRO A 114 23.50 -1.62 -0.32
C PRO A 114 22.54 -1.71 0.86
N GLU A 115 23.03 -2.10 2.04
CA GLU A 115 22.26 -2.30 3.27
C GLU A 115 21.37 -1.11 3.64
N MET A 116 21.85 0.11 3.37
CA MET A 116 21.08 1.34 3.60
C MET A 116 19.73 1.34 2.86
N ARG A 117 19.62 0.74 1.67
CA ARG A 117 18.33 0.65 0.95
C ARG A 117 17.36 -0.21 1.71
N SER A 118 17.80 -1.35 2.22
CA SER A 118 16.97 -2.28 2.99
C SER A 118 16.57 -1.68 4.33
N ALA A 119 17.48 -0.94 4.99
CA ALA A 119 17.19 -0.19 6.21
C ALA A 119 16.14 0.91 5.97
N LEU A 120 16.25 1.67 4.88
CA LEU A 120 15.25 2.66 4.50
C LEU A 120 13.90 2.02 4.15
N LEU A 121 13.89 0.87 3.46
CA LEU A 121 12.66 0.14 3.16
C LEU A 121 11.97 -0.32 4.45
N LEU A 122 12.74 -0.88 5.38
CA LEU A 122 12.24 -1.32 6.66
C LEU A 122 11.70 -0.13 7.48
N GLY A 123 12.44 0.98 7.52
CA GLY A 123 11.99 2.23 8.15
C GLY A 123 10.68 2.74 7.56
N HIS A 124 10.55 2.74 6.24
CA HIS A 124 9.31 3.08 5.54
C HIS A 124 8.15 2.14 5.93
N VAL A 125 8.36 0.82 5.86
CA VAL A 125 7.34 -0.19 6.15
C VAL A 125 6.87 -0.10 7.60
N ILE A 126 7.79 -0.02 8.57
CA ILE A 126 7.47 0.04 9.99
C ILE A 126 6.71 1.33 10.31
N CYS A 127 7.25 2.50 9.90
CA CYS A 127 6.64 3.78 10.21
C CYS A 127 5.23 3.87 9.60
N ASN A 128 5.06 3.49 8.33
CA ASN A 128 3.76 3.53 7.69
C ASN A 128 2.78 2.51 8.29
N SER A 129 3.24 1.35 8.75
CA SER A 129 2.38 0.38 9.46
C SER A 129 1.83 0.95 10.76
N ILE A 130 2.68 1.62 11.55
CA ILE A 130 2.27 2.30 12.79
C ILE A 130 1.22 3.38 12.47
N VAL A 131 1.49 4.24 11.50
CA VAL A 131 0.57 5.30 11.09
C VAL A 131 -0.75 4.74 10.56
N PHE A 132 -0.69 3.66 9.78
CA PHE A 132 -1.87 2.99 9.26
C PHE A 132 -2.76 2.43 10.37
N VAL A 133 -2.18 1.91 11.46
CA VAL A 133 -2.96 1.49 12.64
C VAL A 133 -3.52 2.71 13.38
N LEU A 134 -2.67 3.70 13.68
CA LEU A 134 -3.08 4.88 14.46
C LEU A 134 -4.17 5.69 13.76
N MET A 135 -4.15 5.82 12.43
CA MET A 135 -5.21 6.52 11.71
C MET A 135 -6.58 5.85 11.89
N HIS A 136 -6.64 4.51 11.99
CA HIS A 136 -7.90 3.82 12.28
C HIS A 136 -8.37 4.07 13.70
N VAL A 137 -7.46 4.07 14.67
CA VAL A 137 -7.77 4.46 16.05
C VAL A 137 -8.36 5.87 16.09
N GLN A 138 -7.75 6.82 15.37
CA GLN A 138 -8.26 8.21 15.30
C GLN A 138 -9.59 8.33 14.56
N MET A 139 -9.88 7.48 13.58
CA MET A 139 -11.19 7.43 12.92
C MET A 139 -12.28 6.83 13.81
N PHE A 140 -11.97 5.79 14.58
CA PHE A 140 -12.94 5.16 15.49
C PHE A 140 -13.18 5.99 16.75
N PHE A 141 -12.19 6.78 17.16
CA PHE A 141 -12.24 7.68 18.32
C PHE A 141 -11.89 9.12 17.88
N PRO A 142 -12.79 9.80 17.16
CA PRO A 142 -12.55 11.16 16.67
C PRO A 142 -12.39 12.18 17.81
N GLY A 143 -11.86 13.35 17.48
CA GLY A 143 -11.81 14.50 18.40
C GLY A 143 -13.18 14.76 19.05
N GLY A 144 -13.17 15.10 20.34
CA GLY A 144 -14.39 15.23 21.16
C GLY A 144 -14.80 13.95 21.90
N THR A 145 -14.46 12.75 21.37
CA THR A 145 -14.80 11.46 22.02
C THR A 145 -13.58 10.66 22.48
N GLY A 146 -12.46 10.78 21.77
CA GLY A 146 -11.22 10.05 22.07
C GLY A 146 -10.34 10.74 23.10
N ARG A 147 -10.03 10.06 24.21
CA ARG A 147 -8.95 10.50 25.12
C ARG A 147 -7.63 10.51 24.33
N ASN A 148 -6.85 11.59 24.46
CA ASN A 148 -5.54 11.74 23.82
C ASN A 148 -5.53 11.86 22.28
N HIS A 149 -6.66 12.17 21.62
CA HIS A 149 -6.72 12.29 20.15
C HIS A 149 -5.60 13.19 19.58
N ALA A 150 -5.33 14.33 20.22
CA ALA A 150 -4.26 15.25 19.82
C ALA A 150 -2.84 14.65 19.97
N LEU A 151 -2.60 13.85 21.02
CA LEU A 151 -1.31 13.20 21.23
C LEU A 151 -1.08 12.11 20.17
N ILE A 152 -2.09 11.27 19.91
CA ILE A 152 -2.04 10.24 18.87
C ILE A 152 -1.79 10.90 17.51
N GLY A 153 -2.44 12.03 17.21
CA GLY A 153 -2.23 12.77 15.96
C GLY A 153 -0.81 13.30 15.82
N ARG A 154 -0.21 13.82 16.90
CA ARG A 154 1.20 14.28 16.90
C ARG A 154 2.18 13.14 16.67
N ILE A 155 1.98 12.01 17.36
CA ILE A 155 2.81 10.81 17.18
C ILE A 155 2.66 10.30 15.74
N SER A 156 1.43 10.17 15.24
CA SER A 156 1.14 9.72 13.88
C SER A 156 1.81 10.62 12.84
N PHE A 157 1.73 11.94 13.00
CA PHE A 157 2.36 12.87 12.08
C PHE A 157 3.89 12.77 12.10
N ALA A 158 4.51 12.68 13.29
CA ALA A 158 5.97 12.54 13.40
C ALA A 158 6.47 11.22 12.77
N VAL A 159 5.79 10.11 13.07
CA VAL A 159 6.12 8.79 12.49
C VAL A 159 5.89 8.78 10.98
N LEU A 160 4.82 9.42 10.49
CA LEU A 160 4.57 9.59 9.06
C LEU A 160 5.70 10.36 8.39
N THR A 161 6.16 11.47 8.97
CA THR A 161 7.28 12.26 8.42
C THR A 161 8.53 11.41 8.27
N LEU A 162 8.85 10.56 9.24
CA LEU A 162 9.99 9.63 9.14
C LEU A 162 9.77 8.59 8.04
N GLY A 163 8.59 7.96 7.98
CA GLY A 163 8.27 6.95 6.96
C GLY A 163 8.24 7.50 5.53
N VAL A 164 7.76 8.72 5.34
CA VAL A 164 7.80 9.45 4.07
C VAL A 164 9.24 9.88 3.74
N GLY A 165 10.01 10.33 4.72
CA GLY A 165 11.44 10.63 4.54
C GLY A 165 12.22 9.43 4.00
N CYS A 166 12.01 8.25 4.59
CA CYS A 166 12.58 7.00 4.08
C CYS A 166 12.14 6.73 2.63
N ALA A 167 10.85 6.89 2.31
CA ALA A 167 10.32 6.67 0.96
C ALA A 167 10.95 7.61 -0.08
N VAL A 168 11.07 8.90 0.26
CA VAL A 168 11.64 9.94 -0.62
C VAL A 168 13.11 9.67 -0.89
N ILE A 169 13.88 9.27 0.13
CA ILE A 169 15.30 8.90 -0.06
C ILE A 169 15.41 7.64 -0.94
N LEU A 170 14.54 6.63 -0.73
CA LEU A 170 14.50 5.45 -1.59
C LEU A 170 14.16 5.78 -3.05
N ALA A 171 13.20 6.68 -3.26
CA ALA A 171 12.82 7.16 -4.59
C ALA A 171 13.97 7.92 -5.27
N ALA A 172 14.71 8.73 -4.52
CA ALA A 172 15.92 9.40 -5.02
C ALA A 172 17.01 8.40 -5.41
N GLN A 173 17.11 7.29 -4.68
CA GLN A 173 18.05 6.20 -4.98
C GLN A 173 17.52 5.23 -6.06
N HIS A 174 16.35 5.46 -6.67
CA HIS A 174 15.71 4.52 -7.58
C HIS A 174 16.62 4.15 -8.77
N GLY A 175 17.27 5.16 -9.35
CA GLY A 175 18.09 4.97 -10.55
C GLY A 175 17.25 4.64 -11.78
N SER A 176 17.93 4.32 -12.88
CA SER A 176 17.36 4.10 -14.20
C SER A 176 17.04 2.62 -14.51
N VAL A 177 16.59 1.84 -13.51
CA VAL A 177 16.24 0.42 -13.68
C VAL A 177 14.97 0.31 -14.53
N GLY A 178 15.09 -0.18 -15.78
CA GLY A 178 14.03 -0.16 -16.79
C GLY A 178 12.81 -0.98 -16.39
N GLU A 179 13.05 -2.20 -15.93
CA GLU A 179 12.06 -3.18 -15.49
C GLU A 179 11.23 -2.67 -14.31
N TYR A 180 11.80 -1.74 -13.54
CA TYR A 180 11.13 -1.07 -12.44
C TYR A 180 10.67 0.36 -12.78
N GLY A 181 10.63 0.70 -14.08
CA GLY A 181 10.10 1.94 -14.66
C GLY A 181 11.03 3.17 -14.55
N GLY A 182 12.28 2.97 -14.15
CA GLY A 182 13.35 3.97 -14.18
C GLY A 182 12.99 5.31 -13.53
N THR A 183 13.39 6.40 -14.18
CA THR A 183 13.15 7.77 -13.69
C THR A 183 11.67 8.10 -13.55
N MET A 184 10.80 7.52 -14.39
CA MET A 184 9.37 7.78 -14.31
C MET A 184 8.75 7.17 -13.05
N SER A 185 9.24 5.99 -12.61
CA SER A 185 8.84 5.41 -11.32
C SER A 185 9.36 6.24 -10.15
N SER A 186 10.60 6.73 -10.23
CA SER A 186 11.16 7.65 -9.22
C SER A 186 10.28 8.89 -9.03
N MET A 187 9.89 9.55 -10.13
CA MET A 187 8.98 10.70 -10.09
C MET A 187 7.58 10.33 -9.59
N GLY A 188 7.08 9.16 -9.96
CA GLY A 188 5.81 8.64 -9.45
C GLY A 188 5.84 8.38 -7.94
N PHE A 189 6.93 7.85 -7.40
CA PHE A 189 7.08 7.66 -5.95
C PHE A 189 7.18 8.98 -5.20
N PHE A 190 7.83 10.01 -5.76
CA PHE A 190 7.77 11.36 -5.22
C PHE A 190 6.33 11.90 -5.23
N SER A 191 5.60 11.72 -6.34
CA SER A 191 4.19 12.12 -6.45
C SER A 191 3.32 11.43 -5.40
N MET A 192 3.45 10.12 -5.24
CA MET A 192 2.75 9.34 -4.20
C MET A 192 3.05 9.87 -2.79
N SER A 193 4.33 10.16 -2.51
CA SER A 193 4.76 10.75 -1.24
C SER A 193 4.11 12.11 -1.01
N VAL A 194 3.98 12.95 -2.04
CA VAL A 194 3.29 14.24 -1.97
C VAL A 194 1.81 14.05 -1.67
N PHE A 195 1.10 13.14 -2.33
CA PHE A 195 -0.33 12.89 -2.03
C PHE A 195 -0.56 12.49 -0.57
N VAL A 196 0.25 11.54 -0.07
CA VAL A 196 0.15 11.07 1.31
C VAL A 196 0.53 12.16 2.31
N TYR A 197 1.66 12.84 2.09
CA TYR A 197 2.15 13.80 3.07
C TYR A 197 1.38 15.13 3.05
N ALA A 198 1.03 15.63 1.86
CA ALA A 198 0.29 16.89 1.74
C ALA A 198 -1.11 16.79 2.36
N THR A 199 -1.81 15.66 2.19
CA THR A 199 -3.12 15.47 2.83
C THR A 199 -3.01 15.49 4.36
N ALA A 200 -1.98 14.87 4.94
CA ALA A 200 -1.71 14.94 6.37
C ALA A 200 -1.39 16.37 6.84
N VAL A 201 -0.45 17.06 6.15
CA VAL A 201 -0.05 18.44 6.45
C VAL A 201 -1.27 19.38 6.41
N MET A 202 -2.09 19.29 5.38
CA MET A 202 -3.28 20.13 5.24
C MET A 202 -4.28 19.92 6.38
N GLY A 203 -4.45 18.68 6.85
CA GLY A 203 -5.29 18.42 8.02
C GLY A 203 -4.69 19.00 9.31
N VAL A 204 -3.37 18.95 9.49
CA VAL A 204 -2.70 19.63 10.63
C VAL A 204 -2.85 21.14 10.56
N LEU A 205 -2.70 21.74 9.37
CA LEU A 205 -2.88 23.18 9.17
C LEU A 205 -4.32 23.62 9.46
N ALA A 206 -5.32 22.85 9.02
CA ALA A 206 -6.73 23.14 9.28
C ALA A 206 -7.04 23.17 10.79
N ILE A 207 -6.62 22.14 11.54
CA ILE A 207 -6.89 22.10 12.99
C ILE A 207 -6.13 23.19 13.76
N ARG A 208 -4.92 23.55 13.32
CA ARG A 208 -4.18 24.70 13.89
C ARG A 208 -4.90 26.02 13.70
N ARG A 209 -5.70 26.14 12.63
CA ARG A 209 -6.58 27.29 12.37
C ARG A 209 -7.93 27.18 13.07
N LYS A 210 -8.14 26.16 13.92
CA LYS A 210 -9.42 25.82 14.56
C LYS A 210 -10.54 25.48 13.57
N ASP A 211 -10.19 25.08 12.35
CA ASP A 211 -11.13 24.59 11.34
C ASP A 211 -11.26 23.06 11.46
N THR A 212 -12.18 22.63 12.32
CA THR A 212 -12.45 21.20 12.59
C THR A 212 -13.05 20.50 11.38
N SER A 213 -13.93 21.19 10.64
CA SER A 213 -14.55 20.66 9.42
C SER A 213 -13.49 20.41 8.33
N GLY A 214 -12.62 21.39 8.08
CA GLY A 214 -11.50 21.24 7.15
C GLY A 214 -10.54 20.15 7.59
N HIS A 215 -10.21 20.06 8.88
CA HIS A 215 -9.37 18.99 9.43
C HIS A 215 -9.96 17.62 9.09
N ARG A 216 -11.25 17.42 9.36
CA ARG A 216 -11.97 16.17 9.06
C ARG A 216 -11.89 15.81 7.58
N ILE A 217 -12.15 16.76 6.67
CA ILE A 217 -12.07 16.53 5.22
C ILE A 217 -10.67 16.05 4.81
N TRP A 218 -9.63 16.72 5.29
CA TRP A 218 -8.25 16.35 4.98
C TRP A 218 -7.83 15.02 5.59
N MET A 219 -8.32 14.67 6.79
CA MET A 219 -8.06 13.36 7.40
C MET A 219 -8.71 12.21 6.62
N TRP A 220 -9.91 12.39 6.07
CA TRP A 220 -10.51 11.43 5.14
C TRP A 220 -9.65 11.22 3.89
N ARG A 221 -9.15 12.31 3.29
CA ARG A 221 -8.25 12.25 2.13
C ARG A 221 -6.93 11.58 2.47
N PHE A 222 -6.37 11.85 3.66
CA PHE A 222 -5.16 11.21 4.14
C PHE A 222 -5.34 9.69 4.28
N VAL A 223 -6.41 9.25 4.96
CA VAL A 223 -6.77 7.83 5.04
C VAL A 223 -6.93 7.24 3.65
N GLY A 224 -7.64 7.92 2.75
CA GLY A 224 -7.79 7.52 1.36
C GLY A 224 -6.45 7.34 0.65
N SER A 225 -5.53 8.28 0.80
CA SER A 225 -4.20 8.20 0.19
C SER A 225 -3.36 7.04 0.74
N MET A 226 -3.44 6.74 2.04
CA MET A 226 -2.74 5.61 2.69
C MET A 226 -3.31 4.27 2.24
N TRP A 227 -4.64 4.13 2.20
CA TRP A 227 -5.29 2.94 1.65
C TRP A 227 -5.01 2.79 0.16
N GLY A 228 -4.96 3.91 -0.57
CA GLY A 228 -4.62 3.97 -1.99
C GLY A 228 -3.20 3.44 -2.24
N SER A 229 -2.21 4.07 -1.62
CA SER A 229 -0.79 3.74 -1.80
C SER A 229 -0.43 2.33 -1.35
N PHE A 230 -1.14 1.77 -0.36
CA PHE A 230 -0.88 0.42 0.11
C PHE A 230 -1.74 -0.64 -0.59
N TRP A 231 -3.06 -0.56 -0.41
CA TRP A 231 -3.99 -1.62 -0.81
C TRP A 231 -4.42 -1.50 -2.26
N LEU A 232 -4.83 -0.31 -2.68
CA LEU A 232 -5.27 -0.12 -4.06
C LEU A 232 -4.11 -0.36 -5.04
N PHE A 233 -2.89 0.07 -4.68
CA PHE A 233 -1.67 -0.26 -5.41
C PHE A 233 -1.53 -1.77 -5.66
N ARG A 234 -1.64 -2.58 -4.60
CA ARG A 234 -1.49 -4.04 -4.68
C ARG A 234 -2.61 -4.71 -5.45
N ILE A 235 -3.86 -4.29 -5.23
CA ILE A 235 -5.02 -4.83 -5.95
C ILE A 235 -4.93 -4.48 -7.44
N MET A 236 -4.60 -3.23 -7.77
CA MET A 236 -4.41 -2.81 -9.15
C MET A 236 -3.31 -3.63 -9.80
N LEU A 237 -2.15 -3.77 -9.14
CA LEU A 237 -1.04 -4.55 -9.67
C LEU A 237 -1.46 -6.00 -9.91
N PHE A 238 -2.17 -6.60 -8.95
CA PHE A 238 -2.70 -7.96 -9.07
C PHE A 238 -3.60 -8.12 -10.30
N VAL A 239 -4.42 -7.13 -10.64
CA VAL A 239 -5.34 -7.21 -11.78
C VAL A 239 -4.64 -6.89 -13.10
N ILE A 240 -3.79 -5.86 -13.14
CA ILE A 240 -3.30 -5.29 -14.40
C ILE A 240 -1.95 -5.85 -14.84
N ASP A 241 -1.14 -6.39 -13.92
CA ASP A 241 0.17 -6.95 -14.26
C ASP A 241 0.07 -8.10 -15.29
N PRO A 242 -0.87 -9.06 -15.16
CA PRO A 242 -1.04 -10.10 -16.17
C PRO A 242 -1.57 -9.55 -17.51
N LEU A 243 -2.34 -8.46 -17.47
CA LEU A 243 -2.93 -7.84 -18.67
C LEU A 243 -1.92 -7.04 -19.49
N PHE A 244 -0.90 -6.50 -18.83
CA PHE A 244 0.14 -5.66 -19.45
C PHE A 244 1.52 -6.29 -19.44
N ARG A 245 1.61 -7.62 -19.28
CA ARG A 245 2.89 -8.36 -19.22
C ARG A 245 3.77 -8.24 -20.47
N ASP A 246 3.22 -7.76 -21.59
CA ASP A 246 3.97 -7.53 -22.84
C ASP A 246 4.56 -6.11 -22.94
N ILE A 247 4.24 -5.22 -21.98
CA ILE A 247 4.73 -3.84 -21.94
C ILE A 247 5.49 -3.64 -20.64
N GLU A 248 6.81 -3.56 -20.75
CA GLU A 248 7.72 -3.38 -19.61
C GLU A 248 7.28 -2.20 -18.73
N ALA A 249 7.22 -2.47 -17.42
CA ALA A 249 6.89 -1.52 -16.36
C ALA A 249 5.53 -0.79 -16.46
N LEU A 250 4.68 -1.03 -17.47
CA LEU A 250 3.42 -0.28 -17.60
C LEU A 250 2.50 -0.49 -16.40
N ALA A 251 2.33 -1.74 -15.96
CA ALA A 251 1.51 -2.09 -14.81
C ALA A 251 1.98 -1.37 -13.53
N ILE A 252 3.28 -1.45 -13.22
CA ILE A 252 3.83 -0.81 -12.03
C ILE A 252 3.67 0.72 -12.11
N GLN A 253 3.85 1.33 -13.28
CA GLN A 253 3.67 2.78 -13.45
C GLN A 253 2.23 3.22 -13.18
N ILE A 254 1.25 2.51 -13.74
CA ILE A 254 -0.18 2.79 -13.48
C ILE A 254 -0.46 2.73 -11.98
N CYS A 255 0.09 1.74 -11.27
CA CYS A 255 -0.08 1.60 -9.83
C CYS A 255 0.60 2.73 -9.04
N ILE A 256 1.85 3.10 -9.40
CA ILE A 256 2.60 4.16 -8.71
C ILE A 256 1.86 5.50 -8.84
N TRP A 257 1.44 5.87 -10.04
CA TRP A 257 0.84 7.16 -10.31
C TRP A 257 -0.65 7.22 -9.91
N GLY A 258 -1.39 6.13 -10.08
CA GLY A 258 -2.84 6.11 -9.95
C GLY A 258 -3.36 5.80 -8.55
N SER A 259 -2.63 5.00 -7.76
CA SER A 259 -3.21 4.37 -6.57
C SER A 259 -3.54 5.35 -5.44
N ALA A 260 -2.62 6.24 -5.08
CA ALA A 260 -2.85 7.27 -4.05
C ALA A 260 -3.97 8.28 -4.43
N PRO A 261 -3.97 8.91 -5.62
CA PRO A 261 -5.06 9.83 -6.00
C PRO A 261 -6.41 9.12 -6.14
N ALA A 262 -6.45 7.88 -6.65
CA ALA A 262 -7.68 7.09 -6.69
C ALA A 262 -8.19 6.78 -5.27
N GLY A 263 -7.29 6.45 -4.33
CA GLY A 263 -7.64 6.28 -2.92
C GLY A 263 -8.25 7.54 -2.29
N ILE A 264 -7.67 8.71 -2.58
CA ILE A 264 -8.23 10.02 -2.15
C ILE A 264 -9.65 10.21 -2.70
N LEU A 265 -9.86 9.94 -4.00
CA LEU A 265 -11.16 10.09 -4.65
C LEU A 265 -12.21 9.16 -4.03
N ILE A 266 -11.88 7.89 -3.82
CA ILE A 266 -12.77 6.91 -3.18
C ILE A 266 -13.13 7.39 -1.77
N ALA A 267 -12.15 7.81 -0.97
CA ALA A 267 -12.41 8.28 0.38
C ALA A 267 -13.27 9.55 0.41
N GLU A 268 -13.09 10.46 -0.54
CA GLU A 268 -13.93 11.66 -0.68
C GLU A 268 -15.39 11.29 -1.05
N ILE A 269 -15.60 10.33 -1.95
CA ILE A 269 -16.93 9.82 -2.28
C ILE A 269 -17.60 9.19 -1.06
N VAL A 270 -16.87 8.34 -0.32
CA VAL A 270 -17.36 7.69 0.90
C VAL A 270 -17.70 8.73 1.97
N ARG A 271 -16.81 9.69 2.22
CA ARG A 271 -17.03 10.80 3.17
C ARG A 271 -18.32 11.55 2.85
N ARG A 272 -18.52 11.95 1.59
CA ARG A 272 -19.74 12.68 1.18
C ARG A 272 -21.01 11.87 1.43
N LYS A 273 -20.99 10.55 1.19
CA LYS A 273 -22.12 9.66 1.48
C LYS A 273 -22.39 9.55 2.98
N VAL A 274 -21.34 9.45 3.79
CA VAL A 274 -21.45 9.46 5.26
C VAL A 274 -22.04 10.79 5.71
N ASP A 275 -21.50 11.91 5.28
CA ASP A 275 -21.97 13.25 5.69
C ASP A 275 -23.43 13.48 5.31
N ALA A 276 -23.83 13.10 4.10
CA ALA A 276 -25.23 13.18 3.66
C ALA A 276 -26.17 12.34 4.53
N LYS A 277 -25.73 11.17 4.99
CA LYS A 277 -26.52 10.29 5.88
C LYS A 277 -26.73 10.89 7.27
N TYR A 278 -25.78 11.70 7.76
CA TYR A 278 -25.81 12.28 9.11
C TYR A 278 -26.17 13.76 9.14
N ALA A 279 -26.43 14.40 8.00
CA ALA A 279 -26.72 15.83 7.86
C ALA A 279 -27.93 16.37 8.67
N GLY A 280 -28.77 15.49 9.22
CA GLY A 280 -29.92 15.84 10.06
C GLY A 280 -29.77 15.50 11.54
N ILE A 281 -28.63 14.95 11.96
CA ILE A 281 -28.36 14.61 13.37
C ILE A 281 -27.43 15.69 13.94
N PRO A 282 -27.82 16.40 15.01
CA PRO A 282 -26.94 17.38 15.63
C PRO A 282 -25.63 16.69 16.03
N HIS A 283 -24.52 17.08 15.41
CA HIS A 283 -23.22 16.66 15.88
C HIS A 283 -23.02 17.22 17.28
N ALA A 284 -22.91 16.35 18.28
CA ALA A 284 -22.36 16.75 19.58
C ALA A 284 -21.01 17.43 19.29
N ALA A 285 -20.85 18.65 19.78
CA ALA A 285 -19.70 19.50 19.50
C ALA A 285 -18.38 18.69 19.61
N GLU A 286 -17.65 18.61 18.49
CA GLU A 286 -16.28 18.07 18.40
C GLU A 286 -15.26 19.01 19.04
#